data_AF-A0A519MGG0-F1
#
_entry.id   AF-A0A519MGG0-F1
#
_cell.length_a   1.000
_cell.length_b   1.000
_cell.length_c   1.000
_cell.angle_alpha   90.00
_cell.angle_beta   90.00
_cell.angle_gamma   90.00
#
_symmetry.space_group_name_H-M   'P 1'
#
loop_
_entity.id
_entity.type
_entity.pdbx_description
1 polymer ?
#
loop_
_entity_poly.entity_id
_entity_poly.type
_entity_poly.pdbx_seq_one_letter_code
_entity_poly.pdbx_strand_id
1 'polypeptide(L)' 'AREILKTREQLNKILAERTGQPLEKIQRDTERDYFLSAEESKEYGLVDQVINKRS' A
#
# COMPACT_ATOMS: atom_id res chain seq x y z
N ALA A 1 -22.47 7.74 6.86
CA ALA A 1 -21.83 6.56 6.23
C ALA A 1 -21.18 6.83 4.86
N ARG A 2 -21.39 7.96 4.17
CA ARG A 2 -20.75 8.23 2.86
C ARG A 2 -19.30 8.72 2.97
N GLU A 3 -18.98 9.49 4.00
CA GLU A 3 -17.63 10.04 4.19
C GLU A 3 -16.56 8.96 4.37
N ILE A 4 -16.86 7.88 5.11
CA ILE A 4 -15.89 6.78 5.31
C ILE A 4 -15.53 6.06 4.00
N LEU A 5 -16.51 5.89 3.10
CA LEU A 5 -16.29 5.29 1.78
C LEU A 5 -15.46 6.21 0.88
N LYS A 6 -15.75 7.52 0.93
CA LYS A 6 -14.99 8.54 0.19
C LYS A 6 -13.54 8.61 0.65
N THR A 7 -13.30 8.62 1.96
CA THR A 7 -11.95 8.59 2.53
C THR A 7 -11.19 7.34 2.11
N ARG A 8 -11.84 6.16 2.18
CA ARG A 8 -11.22 4.90 1.75
C ARG A 8 -10.85 4.92 0.27
N GLU A 9 -11.72 5.43 -0.59
CA GLU A 9 -11.44 5.54 -2.02
C GLU A 9 -10.25 6.49 -2.30
N GLN A 10 -10.18 7.62 -1.58
CA GLN A 10 -9.06 8.55 -1.69
C GLN A 10 -7.73 7.91 -1.26
N LEU A 11 -7.72 7.19 -0.13
CA LEU A 11 -6.53 6.48 0.34
C LEU A 11 -6.07 5.42 -0.67
N ASN A 12 -7.01 4.64 -1.22
CA ASN A 12 -6.66 3.61 -2.20
C ASN A 12 -6.09 4.21 -3.50
N LYS A 13 -6.57 5.37 -3.95
CA LYS A 13 -5.99 6.09 -5.10
C LYS A 13 -4.57 6.56 -4.81
N ILE A 14 -4.34 7.17 -3.64
CA ILE A 14 -2.99 7.63 -3.24
C ILE A 14 -2.02 6.44 -3.20
N LEU A 15 -2.43 5.32 -2.60
CA LEU A 15 -1.60 4.12 -2.53
C LEU A 15 -1.29 3.59 -3.93
N ALA A 16 -2.27 3.48 -4.82
CA ALA A 16 -2.07 3.01 -6.19
C ALA A 16 -1.06 3.89 -6.95
N GLU A 17 -1.21 5.21 -6.88
CA GLU A 17 -0.32 6.17 -7.54
C GLU A 17 1.12 6.11 -7.01
N ARG A 18 1.29 5.95 -5.69
CA ARG A 18 2.62 5.97 -5.06
C ARG A 18 3.35 4.64 -5.15
N THR A 19 2.62 3.52 -5.17
CA THR A 19 3.20 2.17 -5.24
C THR A 19 3.31 1.63 -6.67
N GLY A 20 2.62 2.26 -7.63
CA GLY A 20 2.49 1.74 -9.00
C GLY A 20 1.58 0.51 -9.10
N GLN A 21 0.88 0.13 -8.02
CA GLN A 21 -0.02 -1.01 -8.02
C GLN A 21 -1.39 -0.65 -8.63
N PRO A 22 -2.07 -1.58 -9.30
CA PRO A 22 -3.43 -1.38 -9.76
C PRO A 22 -4.39 -1.06 -8.60
N LEU A 23 -5.32 -0.13 -8.81
CA LEU A 23 -6.31 0.27 -7.80
C LEU A 23 -7.12 -0.92 -7.26
N GLU A 24 -7.46 -1.88 -8.12
CA GLU A 24 -8.20 -3.10 -7.76
C GLU A 24 -7.41 -3.99 -6.79
N LYS A 25 -6.09 -4.05 -6.95
CA LYS A 25 -5.20 -4.79 -6.06
C LYS A 25 -5.14 -4.11 -4.69
N ILE A 26 -4.91 -2.79 -4.67
CA ILE A 26 -4.94 -2.01 -3.42
C ILE A 26 -6.28 -2.20 -2.70
N GLN A 27 -7.42 -2.13 -3.41
CA GLN A 27 -8.74 -2.28 -2.78
C GLN A 27 -8.95 -3.63 -2.09
N ARG A 28 -8.44 -4.71 -2.69
CA ARG A 28 -8.48 -6.06 -2.13
C ARG A 28 -7.54 -6.19 -0.94
N ASP A 29 -6.31 -5.72 -1.10
CA ASP A 29 -5.27 -5.83 -0.08
C ASP A 29 -5.58 -4.93 1.14
N THR A 30 -6.31 -3.82 0.97
CA THR A 30 -6.76 -2.93 2.06
C THR A 30 -8.16 -3.26 2.60
N GLU A 31 -8.77 -4.37 2.18
CA GLU A 31 -10.04 -4.83 2.74
C GLU A 31 -9.90 -5.35 4.17
N ARG A 32 -8.74 -5.93 4.47
CA ARG A 32 -8.36 -6.40 5.80
C ARG A 32 -6.92 -5.99 6.09
N ASP A 33 -6.47 -6.26 7.30
CA ASP A 33 -5.08 -6.10 7.65
C ASP A 33 -4.21 -7.01 6.77
N TYR A 34 -3.36 -6.39 5.95
CA TYR A 34 -2.41 -7.07 5.08
C TYR A 34 -1.00 -6.70 5.52
N PHE A 35 -0.34 -7.65 6.17
CA PHE A 35 1.02 -7.49 6.67
C PHE A 35 2.02 -7.96 5.63
N LEU A 36 3.04 -7.13 5.40
CA LEU A 36 4.13 -7.40 4.48
C LEU A 36 5.45 -7.39 5.24
N SER A 37 6.35 -8.31 4.88
CA SER A 37 7.75 -8.24 5.28
C SER A 37 8.43 -7.01 4.64
N ALA A 38 9.66 -6.73 5.07
CA ALA A 38 10.43 -5.62 4.52
C ALA A 38 10.70 -5.80 3.01
N GLU A 39 11.03 -7.01 2.58
CA GLU A 39 11.27 -7.32 1.15
C GLU A 39 9.97 -7.25 0.35
N GLU A 40 8.88 -7.82 0.86
CA GLU A 40 7.58 -7.72 0.17
C GLU A 40 7.10 -6.26 0.09
N SER A 41 7.35 -5.44 1.11
CA SER A 41 7.03 -4.01 1.08
C SER A 41 7.79 -3.28 -0.02
N LYS A 42 9.05 -3.68 -0.26
CA LYS A 42 9.86 -3.12 -1.34
C LYS A 42 9.34 -3.56 -2.71
N GLU A 43 9.07 -4.85 -2.89
CA GLU A 43 8.48 -5.38 -4.13
C GLU A 43 7.10 -4.80 -4.42
N TYR A 44 6.32 -4.51 -3.38
CA TYR A 44 5.03 -3.86 -3.47
C TYR A 44 5.14 -2.39 -3.89
N GLY A 45 6.32 -1.77 -3.76
CA GLY A 45 6.55 -0.35 -4.04
C GLY A 45 6.18 0.57 -2.88
N LEU A 46 6.05 0.05 -1.66
CA LEU A 46 5.81 0.85 -0.45
C LEU A 46 7.09 1.53 0.06
N VAL A 47 8.25 0.92 -0.19
CA VAL A 47 9.57 1.42 0.22
C VAL A 47 10.60 1.19 -0.88
N ASP A 48 11.59 2.06 -1.01
CA ASP A 48 12.60 1.95 -2.06
C ASP A 48 13.70 0.92 -1.74
N GLN A 49 14.07 0.79 -0.46
CA GLN A 49 15.18 -0.06 -0.03
C GLN A 49 15.01 -0.59 1.40
N VAL A 50 15.46 -1.83 1.62
CA VAL A 50 15.63 -2.46 2.94
C VAL A 50 17.10 -2.35 3.37
N ILE A 51 17.35 -1.81 4.57
CA ILE A 51 18.71 -1.60 5.11
C ILE A 51 19.00 -2.67 6.18
N ASN A 52 19.93 -3.58 5.89
CA ASN A 52 20.24 -4.71 6.78
C ASN A 52 21.36 -4.44 7.80
N LYS A 53 22.21 -3.44 7.58
CA LYS A 53 23.28 -3.03 8.52
C LYS A 53 23.50 -1.53 8.44
N ARG A 54 23.74 -0.90 9.60
CA ARG A 54 24.32 0.45 9.69
C ARG A 54 25.83 0.31 9.40
N SER A 55 26.26 0.84 8.26
CA SER A 55 27.67 1.16 8.00
C SER A 55 28.06 2.45 8.69
#